data_AF-A0AAN5CE73-F1
#
_entry.id   AF-A0AAN5CE73-F1
#
_cell.length_a   1.000
_cell.length_b   1.000
_cell.length_c   1.000
_cell.angle_alpha   90.00
_cell.angle_beta   90.00
_cell.angle_gamma   90.00
#
_symmetry.space_group_name_H-M   'P 1'
#
loop_
_entity.id
_entity.type
_entity.pdbx_description
1 polymer ?
#
loop_
_entity_poly.entity_id
_entity_poly.type
_entity_poly.pdbx_seq_one_letter_code
_entity_poly.pdbx_strand_id
1 'polypeptide(L)'
;IVPMAPSTSSHNCLVCSVAIREIHLGLEACRACALFFKRTKLTRRVYMCRLGTGKCVFRKHAMFSCKKCRFDRCIAIGMENAYGIVEGPVREENEGQQESILDKIQEEYERLMKRIIEAERRIAEIHKLPRANTDQELYFTTAKFYYDTYPITLHELCNFVKCIIPAFEHFSEDIKFGILKSLLGKFYALNTCFRTSKIYLKTGKCMATAISCFDIDKSDQWMDESEALGRNKSLWSSLEAHARDFLEILYKVLKTDEITDREFHALIAIAFCELDTTIHLPDKIQCLFDNVRTKALSELQEYYKDRLKLVDYSSRMGNLLSLTTAISEIHIISGKNQLLYSTLFDIRSEDQMIRDVLTASCPQNKV
;
A
#
# COMPACT_ATOMS: atom_id res chain seq x y z
N ILE A 1 -71.45 -31.72 -4.27
CA ILE A 1 -70.44 -32.79 -4.36
C ILE A 1 -69.07 -32.12 -4.38
N VAL A 2 -68.39 -32.25 -3.23
CA VAL A 2 -66.98 -32.06 -2.87
C VAL A 2 -66.17 -30.88 -3.48
N PRO A 3 -65.74 -29.89 -2.67
CA PRO A 3 -64.64 -28.99 -3.01
C PRO A 3 -63.30 -29.74 -2.95
N MET A 4 -62.47 -29.60 -3.98
CA MET A 4 -61.11 -30.16 -4.00
C MET A 4 -60.26 -29.49 -2.90
N ALA A 5 -59.76 -30.31 -1.98
CA ALA A 5 -58.89 -29.88 -0.91
C ALA A 5 -57.56 -29.31 -1.46
N PRO A 6 -57.00 -28.23 -0.88
CA PRO A 6 -55.63 -27.88 -1.13
C PRO A 6 -54.74 -28.93 -0.44
N SER A 7 -53.95 -29.66 -1.22
CA SER A 7 -52.86 -30.48 -0.71
C SER A 7 -51.84 -29.56 -0.02
N THR A 8 -51.96 -29.40 1.30
CA THR A 8 -51.01 -28.64 2.11
C THR A 8 -49.79 -29.50 2.42
N SER A 9 -48.93 -29.72 1.42
CA SER A 9 -47.55 -30.11 1.70
C SER A 9 -46.85 -28.91 2.36
N SER A 10 -46.64 -28.98 3.67
CA SER A 10 -45.87 -27.95 4.38
C SER A 10 -44.39 -28.09 3.99
N HIS A 11 -43.96 -27.34 2.99
CA HIS A 11 -42.55 -27.28 2.63
C HIS A 11 -41.79 -26.48 3.71
N ASN A 12 -40.56 -26.87 4.01
CA ASN A 12 -39.68 -26.10 4.89
C ASN A 12 -38.56 -25.48 4.05
N CYS A 13 -38.18 -24.25 4.36
CA CYS A 13 -37.05 -23.58 3.73
C CYS A 13 -35.77 -24.42 3.87
N LEU A 14 -35.13 -24.78 2.76
CA LEU A 14 -33.89 -25.57 2.75
C LEU A 14 -32.70 -24.83 3.40
N VAL A 15 -32.80 -23.50 3.56
CA VAL A 15 -31.78 -22.69 4.24
C VAL A 15 -31.98 -22.66 5.76
N CYS A 16 -33.15 -22.19 6.20
CA CYS A 16 -33.42 -21.88 7.60
C CYS A 16 -34.49 -22.76 8.27
N SER A 17 -35.04 -23.74 7.55
CA SER A 17 -36.02 -24.72 8.02
C SER A 17 -37.33 -24.13 8.55
N VAL A 18 -37.63 -22.86 8.25
CA VAL A 18 -38.91 -22.22 8.52
C VAL A 18 -39.95 -22.73 7.51
N ALA A 19 -41.18 -23.00 7.96
CA ALA A 19 -42.26 -23.43 7.09
C ALA A 19 -42.56 -22.36 6.03
N ILE A 20 -42.71 -22.77 4.77
CA ILE A 20 -43.00 -21.90 3.64
C ILE A 20 -44.35 -22.29 3.04
N ARG A 21 -45.10 -21.27 2.57
CA ARG A 21 -46.35 -21.45 1.83
C ARG A 21 -46.15 -21.33 0.33
N GLU A 22 -45.05 -20.71 -0.09
CA GLU A 22 -44.70 -20.39 -1.46
C GLU A 22 -43.20 -20.64 -1.68
N ILE A 23 -42.87 -21.05 -2.90
CA ILE A 23 -41.51 -21.30 -3.38
C ILE A 23 -40.96 -19.98 -3.94
N HIS A 24 -39.72 -19.62 -3.62
CA HIS A 24 -39.07 -18.43 -4.14
C HIS A 24 -37.81 -18.81 -4.91
N LEU A 25 -37.60 -18.19 -6.07
CA LEU A 25 -36.50 -18.50 -6.99
C LEU A 25 -36.53 -19.96 -7.51
N GLY A 26 -37.72 -20.56 -7.63
CA GLY A 26 -37.84 -21.98 -8.04
C GLY A 26 -37.25 -22.98 -7.04
N LEU A 27 -36.82 -22.53 -5.86
CA LEU A 27 -36.27 -23.34 -4.78
C LEU A 27 -37.16 -23.24 -3.54
N GLU A 28 -37.19 -24.30 -2.73
CA GLU A 28 -37.87 -24.31 -1.43
C GLU A 28 -37.14 -23.39 -0.43
N ALA A 29 -37.26 -22.08 -0.61
CA ALA A 29 -36.61 -21.05 0.18
C ALA A 29 -37.63 -20.01 0.63
N CYS A 30 -37.55 -19.57 1.89
CA CYS A 30 -38.42 -18.51 2.39
C CYS A 30 -38.01 -17.14 1.83
N ARG A 31 -38.98 -16.21 1.77
CA ARG A 31 -38.78 -14.82 1.29
C ARG A 31 -37.58 -14.13 1.95
N ALA A 32 -37.38 -14.36 3.25
CA ALA A 32 -36.28 -13.76 3.99
C ALA A 32 -34.90 -14.28 3.54
N CYS A 33 -34.78 -15.55 3.16
CA CYS A 33 -33.51 -16.11 2.65
C CYS A 33 -33.25 -15.66 1.21
N ALA A 34 -34.28 -15.59 0.36
CA ALA A 34 -34.16 -15.05 -0.99
C ALA A 34 -33.70 -13.56 -0.97
N LEU A 35 -34.31 -12.72 -0.12
CA LEU A 35 -33.91 -11.32 0.03
C LEU A 35 -32.52 -11.16 0.65
N PHE A 36 -32.17 -12.00 1.62
CA PHE A 36 -30.83 -12.03 2.20
C PHE A 36 -29.79 -12.33 1.13
N PHE A 37 -29.98 -13.39 0.36
CA PHE A 37 -29.08 -13.79 -0.72
C PHE A 37 -28.90 -12.68 -1.77
N LYS A 38 -30.03 -12.10 -2.25
CA LYS A 38 -30.03 -10.95 -3.16
C LYS A 38 -29.20 -9.78 -2.62
N ARG A 39 -29.42 -9.38 -1.36
CA ARG A 39 -28.69 -8.27 -0.73
C ARG A 39 -27.20 -8.58 -0.61
N THR A 40 -26.84 -9.80 -0.22
CA THR A 40 -25.43 -10.20 -0.08
C THR A 40 -24.70 -10.21 -1.42
N LYS A 41 -25.33 -10.73 -2.49
CA LYS A 41 -24.77 -10.69 -3.84
C LYS A 41 -24.63 -9.26 -4.39
N LEU A 42 -25.67 -8.43 -4.26
CA LEU A 42 -25.63 -7.03 -4.72
C LEU A 42 -24.57 -6.20 -3.99
N THR A 43 -24.41 -6.41 -2.69
CA THR A 43 -23.46 -5.63 -1.86
C THR A 43 -22.07 -6.23 -1.78
N ARG A 44 -21.83 -7.41 -2.38
CA ARG A 44 -20.58 -8.18 -2.31
C ARG A 44 -20.02 -8.33 -0.88
N ARG A 45 -20.91 -8.39 0.12
CA ARG A 45 -20.51 -8.45 1.54
C ARG A 45 -19.97 -9.83 1.89
N VAL A 46 -18.74 -9.87 2.41
CA VAL A 46 -18.14 -11.07 3.00
C VAL A 46 -18.55 -11.15 4.48
N TYR A 47 -19.04 -12.32 4.90
CA TYR A 47 -19.38 -12.58 6.30
C TYR A 47 -18.37 -13.54 6.93
N MET A 48 -18.11 -13.38 8.23
CA MET A 48 -17.31 -14.33 9.00
C MET A 48 -18.18 -15.13 9.96
N CYS A 49 -17.84 -16.42 10.15
CA CYS A 49 -18.50 -17.27 11.14
C CYS A 49 -17.93 -16.96 12.52
N ARG A 50 -18.74 -16.39 13.42
CA ARG A 50 -18.30 -16.03 14.78
C ARG A 50 -17.88 -17.23 15.64
N LEU A 51 -18.40 -18.42 15.35
CA LEU A 51 -18.03 -19.65 16.05
C LEU A 51 -16.82 -20.36 15.41
N GLY A 52 -16.31 -19.88 14.27
CA GLY A 52 -15.19 -20.49 13.53
C GLY A 52 -15.49 -21.86 12.88
N THR A 53 -16.56 -22.55 13.29
CA THR A 53 -16.85 -23.93 12.86
C THR A 53 -17.39 -24.07 11.44
N GLY A 54 -17.90 -23.00 10.84
CA GLY A 54 -18.61 -23.04 9.54
C GLY A 54 -19.89 -23.89 9.52
N LYS A 55 -20.33 -24.47 10.65
CA LYS A 55 -21.41 -25.46 10.74
C LYS A 55 -22.52 -25.03 11.71
N CYS A 56 -22.84 -23.74 11.77
CA CYS A 56 -23.85 -23.23 12.70
C CYS A 56 -25.23 -23.82 12.41
N VAL A 57 -25.92 -24.33 13.44
CA VAL A 57 -27.25 -24.92 13.33
C VAL A 57 -28.33 -23.84 13.40
N PHE A 58 -29.26 -23.85 12.45
CA PHE A 58 -30.42 -22.96 12.43
C PHE A 58 -31.55 -23.57 13.26
N ARG A 59 -31.83 -23.00 14.43
CA ARG A 59 -33.01 -23.38 15.24
C ARG A 59 -34.18 -22.45 14.92
N LYS A 60 -35.39 -23.00 14.96
CA LYS A 60 -36.61 -22.39 14.40
C LYS A 60 -36.93 -20.98 14.92
N HIS A 61 -36.36 -20.50 16.02
CA HIS A 61 -36.67 -19.19 16.64
C HIS A 61 -35.40 -18.42 17.13
N ALA A 62 -34.20 -18.79 16.67
CA ALA A 62 -32.98 -18.14 17.14
C ALA A 62 -32.62 -16.90 16.30
N MET A 63 -32.71 -15.70 16.91
CA MET A 63 -32.29 -14.42 16.32
C MET A 63 -30.79 -14.27 16.02
N PHE A 64 -30.01 -15.35 16.12
CA PHE A 64 -28.57 -15.33 15.86
C PHE A 64 -28.16 -16.36 14.79
N SER A 65 -28.83 -16.34 13.64
CA SER A 65 -28.41 -17.10 12.46
C SER A 65 -27.08 -16.54 11.93
N CYS A 66 -25.99 -17.30 12.01
CA CYS A 66 -24.70 -16.90 11.46
C CYS A 66 -24.83 -16.50 9.98
N LYS A 67 -24.51 -15.24 9.64
CA LYS A 67 -24.68 -14.71 8.28
C LYS A 67 -23.80 -15.45 7.27
N LYS A 68 -22.59 -15.86 7.66
CA LYS A 68 -21.69 -16.67 6.82
C LYS A 68 -22.30 -18.03 6.51
N CYS A 69 -22.62 -18.83 7.53
CA CYS A 69 -23.22 -20.16 7.33
C CYS A 69 -24.58 -20.08 6.60
N ARG A 70 -25.34 -18.98 6.79
CA ARG A 70 -26.60 -18.76 6.08
C ARG A 70 -26.36 -18.54 4.59
N PHE A 71 -25.37 -17.72 4.25
CA PHE A 71 -24.99 -17.47 2.88
C PHE A 71 -24.42 -18.72 2.22
N ASP A 72 -23.53 -19.45 2.89
CA ASP A 72 -22.98 -20.70 2.39
C ASP A 72 -24.07 -21.73 2.08
N ARG A 73 -25.11 -21.82 2.93
CA ARG A 73 -26.24 -22.70 2.68
C ARG A 73 -27.15 -22.20 1.55
N CYS A 74 -27.29 -20.88 1.35
CA CYS A 74 -27.96 -20.34 0.16
C CYS A 74 -27.24 -20.76 -1.12
N ILE A 75 -25.90 -20.71 -1.14
CA ILE A 75 -25.08 -21.16 -2.28
C ILE A 75 -25.24 -22.67 -2.48
N ALA A 76 -25.14 -23.46 -1.40
CA ALA A 76 -25.21 -24.93 -1.46
C ALA A 76 -26.52 -25.48 -2.04
N ILE A 77 -27.64 -24.76 -1.90
CA ILE A 77 -28.92 -25.16 -2.50
C ILE A 77 -29.12 -24.64 -3.93
N GLY A 78 -28.11 -23.98 -4.52
CA GLY A 78 -28.14 -23.49 -5.89
C GLY A 78 -28.91 -22.19 -6.10
N MET A 79 -29.00 -21.31 -5.09
CA MET A 79 -29.68 -20.01 -5.26
C MET A 79 -29.06 -19.13 -6.36
N GLU A 80 -27.80 -19.36 -6.74
CA GLU A 80 -27.13 -18.65 -7.83
C GLU A 80 -27.80 -18.91 -9.18
N ASN A 81 -27.98 -20.18 -9.52
CA ASN A 81 -28.59 -20.63 -10.79
C ASN A 81 -30.05 -20.19 -10.91
N ALA A 82 -30.73 -20.14 -9.76
CA ALA A 82 -32.14 -19.79 -9.63
C ALA A 82 -32.45 -18.30 -9.73
N TYR A 83 -31.47 -17.42 -9.46
CA TYR A 83 -31.69 -15.98 -9.35
C TYR A 83 -31.60 -15.22 -10.68
N GLY A 84 -31.25 -15.90 -11.79
CA GLY A 84 -31.42 -15.37 -13.16
C GLY A 84 -30.81 -13.98 -13.40
N ILE A 85 -29.76 -13.60 -12.67
CA ILE A 85 -28.93 -12.48 -13.10
C ILE A 85 -28.22 -13.01 -14.35
N VAL A 86 -28.60 -12.45 -15.51
CA VAL A 86 -27.67 -12.32 -16.63
C VAL A 86 -26.45 -11.67 -16.03
N GLU A 87 -25.42 -12.47 -15.83
CA GLU A 87 -24.09 -12.00 -15.54
C GLU A 87 -23.74 -11.04 -16.68
N GLY A 88 -23.93 -9.73 -16.48
CA GLY A 88 -23.09 -8.77 -17.19
C GLY A 88 -21.67 -9.27 -16.95
N PRO A 89 -20.92 -9.54 -18.02
CA PRO A 89 -20.02 -10.68 -18.12
C PRO A 89 -19.28 -10.87 -16.81
N VAL A 90 -19.62 -11.94 -16.09
CA VAL A 90 -18.62 -12.55 -15.23
C VAL A 90 -17.57 -12.97 -16.23
N ARG A 91 -16.50 -12.17 -16.28
CA ARG A 91 -15.22 -12.75 -16.64
C ARG A 91 -15.12 -13.93 -15.69
N GLU A 92 -15.27 -15.14 -16.24
CA GLU A 92 -14.43 -16.24 -15.81
C GLU A 92 -13.04 -15.59 -15.69
N GLU A 93 -12.67 -15.17 -14.49
CA GLU A 93 -11.25 -15.05 -14.18
C GLU A 93 -10.81 -16.48 -14.36
N ASN A 94 -10.32 -16.75 -15.57
CA ASN A 94 -9.52 -17.91 -15.85
C ASN A 94 -8.69 -18.14 -14.58
N GLU A 95 -8.64 -19.37 -14.09
CA GLU A 95 -7.46 -19.87 -13.38
C GLU A 95 -6.22 -19.86 -14.33
N GLY A 96 -6.14 -18.90 -15.25
CA GLY A 96 -4.94 -18.49 -15.92
C GLY A 96 -4.20 -17.64 -14.93
N GLN A 97 -3.17 -18.24 -14.33
CA GLN A 97 -2.03 -17.58 -13.68
C GLN A 97 -2.38 -16.16 -13.22
N GLN A 98 -3.06 -16.05 -12.07
CA GLN A 98 -3.26 -14.75 -11.46
C GLN A 98 -1.87 -14.14 -11.27
N GLU A 99 -1.56 -13.10 -12.05
CA GLU A 99 -0.22 -12.48 -12.10
C GLU A 99 0.20 -12.12 -10.67
N SER A 100 1.34 -12.66 -10.22
CA SER A 100 1.85 -12.40 -8.88
C SER A 100 2.04 -10.89 -8.70
N ILE A 101 1.44 -10.34 -7.65
CA ILE A 101 1.56 -8.91 -7.38
C ILE A 101 3.00 -8.55 -7.04
N LEU A 102 3.73 -9.45 -6.36
CA LEU A 102 5.12 -9.23 -6.01
C LEU A 102 6.06 -9.34 -7.23
N ASP A 103 5.79 -10.24 -8.18
CA ASP A 103 6.53 -10.31 -9.45
C ASP A 103 6.32 -9.02 -10.25
N LYS A 104 5.06 -8.57 -10.35
CA LYS A 104 4.72 -7.31 -11.02
C LYS A 104 5.40 -6.11 -10.37
N ILE A 105 5.37 -6.02 -9.04
CA ILE A 105 6.03 -4.95 -8.28
C ILE A 105 7.53 -4.98 -8.50
N GLN A 106 8.14 -6.17 -8.51
CA GLN A 106 9.56 -6.33 -8.78
C GLN A 106 9.92 -5.82 -10.18
N GLU A 107 9.25 -6.29 -11.22
CA GLU A 107 9.54 -5.89 -12.60
C GLU A 107 9.37 -4.37 -12.81
N GLU A 108 8.29 -3.80 -12.29
CA GLU A 108 8.03 -2.37 -12.41
C GLU A 108 8.99 -1.53 -11.58
N TYR A 109 9.40 -2.01 -10.40
CA TYR A 109 10.41 -1.35 -9.57
C TYR A 109 11.77 -1.32 -10.29
N GLU A 110 12.19 -2.43 -10.88
CA GLU A 110 13.45 -2.49 -11.63
C GLU A 110 13.44 -1.53 -12.84
N ARG A 111 12.31 -1.44 -13.57
CA ARG A 111 12.14 -0.50 -14.68
C ARG A 111 12.18 0.96 -14.21
N LEU A 112 11.48 1.26 -13.12
CA LEU A 112 11.46 2.57 -12.48
C LEU A 112 12.86 3.00 -12.05
N MET A 113 13.60 2.12 -11.35
CA MET A 113 14.93 2.45 -10.85
C MET A 113 15.93 2.72 -11.98
N LYS A 114 15.84 2.00 -13.10
CA LYS A 114 16.68 2.28 -14.27
C LYS A 114 16.44 3.70 -14.80
N ARG A 115 15.17 4.13 -14.90
CA ARG A 115 14.82 5.49 -15.36
C ARG A 115 15.25 6.57 -14.38
N ILE A 116 15.07 6.33 -13.07
CA ILE A 116 15.52 7.25 -12.02
C ILE A 116 17.05 7.40 -12.06
N ILE A 117 17.81 6.30 -12.05
CA ILE A 117 19.28 6.33 -12.08
C ILE A 117 19.80 7.14 -13.27
N GLU A 118 19.24 6.89 -14.45
CA GLU A 118 19.65 7.55 -15.68
C GLU A 118 19.32 9.05 -15.68
N ALA A 119 18.19 9.44 -15.10
CA ALA A 119 17.84 10.85 -14.93
C ALA A 119 18.68 11.54 -13.86
N GLU A 120 18.92 10.88 -12.72
CA GLU A 120 19.77 11.41 -11.65
C GLU A 120 21.20 11.63 -12.14
N ARG A 121 21.74 10.76 -13.02
CA ARG A 121 23.08 10.96 -13.61
C ARG A 121 23.20 12.27 -14.36
N ARG A 122 22.22 12.58 -15.21
CA ARG A 122 22.19 13.85 -15.95
C ARG A 122 22.14 15.05 -15.01
N ILE A 123 21.37 14.96 -13.92
CA ILE A 123 21.32 16.02 -12.90
C ILE A 123 22.66 16.12 -12.17
N ALA A 124 23.28 15.00 -11.79
CA ALA A 124 24.57 15.00 -11.10
C ALA A 124 25.69 15.65 -11.94
N GLU A 125 25.67 15.48 -13.26
CA GLU A 125 26.58 16.16 -14.19
C GLU A 125 26.35 17.67 -14.22
N ILE A 126 25.09 18.12 -14.26
CA ILE A 126 24.73 19.55 -14.21
C ILE A 126 25.22 20.18 -12.90
N HIS A 127 25.04 19.48 -11.78
CA HIS A 127 25.46 19.89 -10.45
C HIS A 127 26.97 19.69 -10.20
N LYS A 128 27.68 19.00 -11.09
CA LYS A 128 29.11 18.66 -10.96
C LYS A 128 29.43 17.99 -9.62
N LEU A 129 28.62 17.02 -9.22
CA LEU A 129 28.77 16.39 -7.91
C LEU A 129 30.11 15.64 -7.78
N PRO A 130 30.76 15.70 -6.62
CA PRO A 130 31.99 14.95 -6.38
C PRO A 130 31.70 13.45 -6.22
N ARG A 131 32.52 12.61 -6.85
CA ARG A 131 32.45 11.15 -6.70
C ARG A 131 32.68 10.73 -5.24
N ALA A 132 31.85 9.83 -4.75
CA ALA A 132 32.13 9.07 -3.55
C ALA A 132 33.17 7.99 -3.88
N ASN A 133 34.18 7.82 -3.01
CA ASN A 133 35.23 6.80 -3.18
C ASN A 133 34.66 5.39 -2.95
N THR A 134 33.95 4.86 -3.94
CA THR A 134 33.37 3.51 -3.97
C THR A 134 33.58 2.88 -5.34
N ASP A 135 33.55 1.55 -5.41
CA ASP A 135 33.61 0.81 -6.69
C ASP A 135 32.39 1.08 -7.57
N GLN A 136 31.27 1.43 -6.95
CA GLN A 136 30.07 1.88 -7.65
C GLN A 136 30.15 3.36 -7.99
N GLU A 137 29.48 3.75 -9.08
CA GLU A 137 29.28 5.15 -9.46
C GLU A 137 28.32 5.84 -8.49
N LEU A 138 28.86 6.32 -7.38
CA LEU A 138 28.12 7.09 -6.37
C LEU A 138 28.73 8.48 -6.22
N TYR A 139 27.90 9.44 -5.83
CA TYR A 139 28.26 10.85 -5.66
C TYR A 139 27.90 11.34 -4.26
N PHE A 140 28.64 12.30 -3.72
CA PHE A 140 28.16 13.00 -2.53
C PHE A 140 27.00 13.92 -2.90
N THR A 141 25.90 13.79 -2.18
CA THR A 141 24.67 14.56 -2.44
C THR A 141 24.76 15.98 -1.90
N THR A 142 24.00 16.88 -2.49
CA THR A 142 23.71 18.23 -1.97
C THR A 142 22.20 18.37 -1.82
N ALA A 143 21.74 19.30 -0.98
CA ALA A 143 20.33 19.59 -0.84
C ALA A 143 19.69 19.93 -2.21
N LYS A 144 20.34 20.78 -3.01
CA LYS A 144 19.85 21.18 -4.33
C LYS A 144 19.71 20.00 -5.29
N PHE A 145 20.73 19.14 -5.38
CA PHE A 145 20.65 17.92 -6.17
C PHE A 145 19.50 17.03 -5.70
N TYR A 146 19.42 16.78 -4.39
CA TYR A 146 18.39 15.93 -3.79
C TYR A 146 16.98 16.42 -4.11
N TYR A 147 16.74 17.73 -4.12
CA TYR A 147 15.43 18.28 -4.48
C TYR A 147 15.16 18.31 -5.98
N ASP A 148 16.18 18.48 -6.82
CA ASP A 148 16.05 18.44 -8.27
C ASP A 148 15.68 17.03 -8.80
N THR A 149 15.87 15.97 -8.00
CA THR A 149 15.41 14.61 -8.37
C THR A 149 13.92 14.37 -8.12
N TYR A 150 13.27 15.17 -7.26
CA TYR A 150 11.85 14.98 -6.89
C TYR A 150 10.90 14.93 -8.08
N PRO A 151 10.98 15.83 -9.09
CA PRO A 151 10.14 15.77 -10.27
C PRO A 151 10.13 14.41 -10.95
N ILE A 152 11.32 13.84 -11.15
CA ILE A 152 11.47 12.56 -11.83
C ILE A 152 10.91 11.44 -10.95
N THR A 153 11.28 11.43 -9.67
CA THR A 153 10.78 10.41 -8.74
C THR A 153 9.26 10.44 -8.63
N LEU A 154 8.64 11.63 -8.55
CA LEU A 154 7.19 11.78 -8.49
C LEU A 154 6.51 11.29 -9.77
N HIS A 155 7.06 11.64 -10.94
CA HIS A 155 6.55 11.17 -12.23
C HIS A 155 6.61 9.64 -12.32
N GLU A 156 7.75 9.05 -11.97
CA GLU A 156 7.94 7.60 -11.99
C GLU A 156 7.03 6.89 -10.99
N LEU A 157 6.85 7.45 -9.80
CA LEU A 157 5.96 6.92 -8.78
C LEU A 157 4.50 6.95 -9.24
N CYS A 158 4.08 7.99 -9.97
CA CYS A 158 2.75 8.05 -10.57
C CYS A 158 2.54 6.89 -11.54
N ASN A 159 3.51 6.62 -12.42
CA ASN A 159 3.44 5.48 -13.36
C ASN A 159 3.44 4.14 -12.63
N PHE A 160 4.27 4.00 -11.59
CA PHE A 160 4.34 2.79 -10.77
C PHE A 160 3.00 2.47 -10.08
N VAL A 161 2.34 3.48 -9.48
CA VAL A 161 1.02 3.30 -8.86
C VAL A 161 -0.03 2.92 -9.90
N LYS A 162 0.00 3.47 -11.11
CA LYS A 162 -0.91 3.07 -12.21
C LYS A 162 -0.73 1.60 -12.60
N CYS A 163 0.50 1.09 -12.61
CA CYS A 163 0.76 -0.33 -12.90
C CYS A 163 0.17 -1.24 -11.81
N ILE A 164 0.29 -0.86 -10.53
CA ILE A 164 -0.23 -1.65 -9.39
C ILE A 164 -1.76 -1.52 -9.28
N ILE A 165 -2.28 -0.31 -9.40
CA ILE A 165 -3.70 0.05 -9.28
C ILE A 165 -4.12 0.81 -10.53
N PRO A 166 -4.54 0.13 -11.62
CA PRO A 166 -4.94 0.79 -12.87
C PRO A 166 -6.08 1.80 -12.73
N ALA A 167 -6.93 1.62 -11.71
CA ALA A 167 -8.00 2.56 -11.39
C ALA A 167 -7.47 3.95 -10.97
N PHE A 168 -6.20 4.05 -10.56
CA PHE A 168 -5.57 5.30 -10.13
C PHE A 168 -5.65 6.40 -11.20
N GLU A 169 -5.60 6.05 -12.49
CA GLU A 169 -5.76 7.00 -13.61
C GLU A 169 -7.05 7.85 -13.49
N HIS A 170 -8.11 7.24 -12.96
CA HIS A 170 -9.46 7.81 -12.90
C HIS A 170 -9.80 8.43 -11.54
N PHE A 171 -8.86 8.46 -10.58
CA PHE A 171 -9.09 9.13 -9.29
C PHE A 171 -9.14 10.65 -9.48
N SER A 172 -9.78 11.35 -8.55
CA SER A 172 -9.73 12.82 -8.54
C SER A 172 -8.31 13.30 -8.26
N GLU A 173 -7.96 14.48 -8.77
CA GLU A 173 -6.62 15.05 -8.61
C GLU A 173 -6.24 15.25 -7.13
N ASP A 174 -7.18 15.67 -6.28
CA ASP A 174 -6.95 15.79 -4.83
C ASP A 174 -6.56 14.45 -4.17
N ILE A 175 -7.19 13.35 -4.59
CA ILE A 175 -6.90 12.01 -4.08
C ILE A 175 -5.56 11.51 -4.61
N LYS A 176 -5.30 11.68 -5.92
CA LYS A 176 -4.01 11.33 -6.53
C LYS A 176 -2.86 12.06 -5.83
N PHE A 177 -3.05 13.35 -5.59
CA PHE A 177 -2.10 14.21 -4.90
C PHE A 177 -1.81 13.71 -3.48
N GLY A 178 -2.87 13.48 -2.68
CA GLY A 178 -2.72 12.99 -1.31
C GLY A 178 -1.97 11.66 -1.26
N ILE A 179 -2.33 10.72 -2.13
CA ILE A 179 -1.67 9.42 -2.26
C ILE A 179 -0.19 9.61 -2.62
N LEU A 180 0.13 10.32 -3.70
CA LEU A 180 1.50 10.47 -4.16
C LEU A 180 2.40 11.17 -3.15
N LYS A 181 1.86 12.13 -2.39
CA LYS A 181 2.58 12.79 -1.30
C LYS A 181 2.97 11.81 -0.19
N SER A 182 2.04 10.96 0.25
CA SER A 182 2.32 9.91 1.25
C SER A 182 3.33 8.89 0.71
N LEU A 183 3.18 8.50 -0.56
CA LEU A 183 4.04 7.49 -1.18
C LEU A 183 5.46 7.98 -1.45
N LEU A 184 5.66 9.26 -1.79
CA LEU A 184 6.96 9.79 -2.17
C LEU A 184 7.99 9.66 -1.04
N GLY A 185 7.62 10.08 0.17
CA GLY A 185 8.55 9.97 1.29
C GLY A 185 8.79 8.54 1.74
N LYS A 186 7.78 7.65 1.63
CA LYS A 186 7.97 6.22 1.88
C LYS A 186 8.87 5.55 0.84
N PHE A 187 8.74 5.95 -0.42
CA PHE A 187 9.60 5.47 -1.50
C PHE A 187 11.06 5.83 -1.22
N TYR A 188 11.35 7.09 -0.88
CA TYR A 188 12.71 7.50 -0.49
C TYR A 188 13.19 6.73 0.75
N ALA A 189 12.38 6.64 1.80
CA ALA A 189 12.74 5.92 3.02
C ALA A 189 13.09 4.45 2.74
N LEU A 190 12.25 3.73 1.99
CA LEU A 190 12.47 2.33 1.64
C LEU A 190 13.75 2.15 0.82
N ASN A 191 13.96 2.97 -0.21
CA ASN A 191 15.15 2.89 -1.05
C ASN A 191 16.42 3.21 -0.26
N THR A 192 16.38 4.25 0.58
CA THR A 192 17.51 4.61 1.44
C THR A 192 17.84 3.48 2.40
N CYS A 193 16.85 2.91 3.11
CA CYS A 193 17.05 1.78 4.00
C CYS A 193 17.65 0.57 3.27
N PHE A 194 17.02 0.14 2.18
CA PHE A 194 17.41 -1.08 1.49
C PHE A 194 18.77 -0.97 0.79
N ARG A 195 19.07 0.17 0.16
CA ARG A 195 20.34 0.32 -0.55
C ARG A 195 21.50 0.59 0.40
N THR A 196 21.25 1.31 1.50
CA THR A 196 22.25 1.49 2.56
C THR A 196 22.61 0.15 3.20
N SER A 197 21.65 -0.75 3.43
CA SER A 197 21.95 -2.08 3.98
C SER A 197 22.82 -2.93 3.05
N LYS A 198 22.74 -2.73 1.73
CA LYS A 198 23.55 -3.45 0.75
C LYS A 198 24.94 -2.86 0.55
N ILE A 199 25.07 -1.53 0.56
CA ILE A 199 26.31 -0.83 0.16
C ILE A 199 27.12 -0.37 1.38
N TYR A 200 26.44 0.16 2.41
CA TYR A 200 27.06 0.98 3.45
C TYR A 200 26.80 0.49 4.89
N LEU A 201 26.25 -0.71 5.08
CA LEU A 201 25.88 -1.26 6.40
C LEU A 201 26.97 -1.17 7.49
N LYS A 202 28.26 -1.15 7.09
CA LYS A 202 29.42 -1.08 8.00
C LYS A 202 30.19 0.24 7.91
N THR A 203 29.66 1.23 7.22
CA THR A 203 30.32 2.53 6.99
C THR A 203 29.43 3.64 7.55
N GLY A 204 30.00 4.75 8.02
CA GLY A 204 29.26 5.94 8.47
C GLY A 204 28.55 6.71 7.34
N LYS A 205 28.24 6.05 6.21
CA LYS A 205 27.61 6.66 5.03
C LYS A 205 26.21 6.13 4.84
N CYS A 206 25.34 6.95 4.24
CA CYS A 206 23.97 6.61 3.94
C CYS A 206 23.64 6.97 2.49
N MET A 207 22.82 6.15 1.83
CA MET A 207 22.25 6.52 0.54
C MET A 207 21.24 7.67 0.70
N ALA A 208 21.29 8.67 -0.18
CA ALA A 208 20.27 9.72 -0.26
C ALA A 208 19.30 9.48 -1.42
N THR A 209 19.84 9.08 -2.58
CA THR A 209 19.06 8.84 -3.81
C THR A 209 19.53 7.57 -4.51
N ALA A 210 19.14 7.34 -5.77
CA ALA A 210 19.59 6.21 -6.55
C ALA A 210 21.11 6.22 -6.86
N ILE A 211 21.74 7.38 -6.99
CA ILE A 211 23.19 7.48 -7.27
C ILE A 211 23.97 8.34 -6.28
N SER A 212 23.33 8.83 -5.22
CA SER A 212 23.98 9.72 -4.27
C SER A 212 23.94 9.22 -2.83
N CYS A 213 24.91 9.66 -2.06
CA CYS A 213 25.09 9.33 -0.65
C CYS A 213 25.59 10.53 0.14
N PHE A 214 25.45 10.47 1.45
CA PHE A 214 26.01 11.45 2.38
C PHE A 214 26.75 10.74 3.49
N ASP A 215 27.73 11.44 4.07
CA ASP A 215 28.41 11.02 5.27
C ASP A 215 27.61 11.50 6.48
N ILE A 216 27.24 10.57 7.35
CA ILE A 216 26.45 10.84 8.56
C ILE A 216 27.22 11.78 9.48
N ASP A 217 28.54 11.61 9.55
CA ASP A 217 29.42 12.35 10.45
C ASP A 217 29.82 13.72 9.89
N LYS A 218 29.45 14.03 8.64
CA LYS A 218 29.76 15.29 7.94
C LYS A 218 28.50 15.93 7.35
N SER A 219 27.52 16.19 8.21
CA SER A 219 26.24 16.79 7.84
C SER A 219 26.38 18.20 7.25
N ASP A 220 27.48 18.90 7.58
CA ASP A 220 27.88 20.19 7.02
C ASP A 220 28.07 20.17 5.50
N GLN A 221 28.49 19.03 4.93
CA GLN A 221 28.72 18.91 3.48
C GLN A 221 27.45 18.86 2.64
N TRP A 222 26.29 18.60 3.25
CA TRP A 222 25.02 18.48 2.53
C TRP A 222 24.44 19.85 2.13
N MET A 223 24.88 20.92 2.80
CA MET A 223 24.46 22.29 2.57
C MET A 223 25.67 23.12 2.13
N ASP A 224 25.59 23.73 0.96
CA ASP A 224 26.63 24.63 0.47
C ASP A 224 26.73 25.84 1.42
N GLU A 225 27.93 26.11 1.97
CA GLU A 225 28.19 27.27 2.85
C GLU A 225 27.81 28.61 2.17
N SER A 226 27.78 28.64 0.83
CA SER A 226 27.39 29.81 0.04
C SER A 226 25.87 30.03 -0.03
N GLU A 227 25.05 28.98 0.11
CA GLU A 227 23.59 29.04 0.18
C GLU A 227 23.15 29.19 1.65
N ALA A 228 23.52 30.33 2.23
CA ALA A 228 22.78 31.04 3.27
C ALA A 228 22.34 30.28 4.55
N LEU A 229 23.27 29.99 5.46
CA LEU A 229 22.96 29.93 6.91
C LEU A 229 24.09 30.41 7.83
N GLY A 230 24.97 31.29 7.35
CA GLY A 230 25.99 31.96 8.18
C GLY A 230 25.45 32.84 9.32
N ARG A 231 24.14 32.84 9.62
CA ARG A 231 23.51 33.72 10.63
C ARG A 231 22.57 33.05 11.63
N ASN A 232 22.16 31.78 11.48
CA ASN A 232 21.17 31.19 12.40
C ASN A 232 21.55 29.79 12.89
N LYS A 233 22.51 29.75 13.84
CA LYS A 233 23.03 28.53 14.48
C LYS A 233 21.93 27.63 15.07
N SER A 234 20.82 28.21 15.53
CA SER A 234 19.69 27.44 16.07
C SER A 234 18.95 26.65 14.99
N LEU A 235 18.87 27.18 13.78
CA LEU A 235 18.23 26.49 12.65
C LEU A 235 19.09 25.31 12.18
N TRP A 236 20.41 25.49 12.16
CA TRP A 236 21.35 24.39 11.90
C TRP A 236 21.19 23.26 12.92
N SER A 237 21.15 23.59 14.22
CA SER A 237 20.96 22.57 15.26
C SER A 237 19.64 21.80 15.14
N SER A 238 18.58 22.44 14.62
CA SER A 238 17.30 21.77 14.37
C SER A 238 17.36 20.81 13.18
N LEU A 239 18.00 21.22 12.08
CA LEU A 239 18.20 20.37 10.89
C LEU A 239 19.08 19.16 11.21
N GLU A 240 20.16 19.39 11.97
CA GLU A 240 21.06 18.33 12.43
C GLU A 240 20.37 17.36 13.41
N ALA A 241 19.50 17.87 14.30
CA ALA A 241 18.69 17.02 15.18
C ALA A 241 17.72 16.13 14.37
N HIS A 242 17.03 16.69 13.37
CA HIS A 242 16.15 15.90 12.50
C HIS A 242 16.89 14.84 11.69
N ALA A 243 18.08 15.16 11.18
CA ALA A 243 18.93 14.19 10.51
C ALA A 243 19.33 13.06 11.46
N ARG A 244 19.69 13.35 12.71
CA ARG A 244 19.99 12.32 13.73
C ARG A 244 18.81 11.43 14.03
N ASP A 245 17.61 11.99 14.22
CA ASP A 245 16.39 11.21 14.49
C ASP A 245 16.11 10.23 13.33
N PHE A 246 16.23 10.71 12.09
CA PHE A 246 16.13 9.88 10.89
C PHE A 246 17.14 8.74 10.91
N LEU A 247 18.40 9.05 11.19
CA LEU A 247 19.50 8.08 11.18
C LEU A 247 19.40 7.06 12.31
N GLU A 248 18.87 7.42 13.47
CA GLU A 248 18.66 6.48 14.57
C GLU A 248 17.62 5.42 14.20
N ILE A 249 16.49 5.83 13.60
CA ILE A 249 15.46 4.91 13.12
C ILE A 249 16.02 4.06 11.98
N LEU A 250 16.72 4.67 11.02
CA LEU A 250 17.39 3.97 9.93
C LEU A 250 18.34 2.90 10.46
N TYR A 251 19.19 3.21 11.44
CA TYR A 251 20.14 2.26 12.00
C TYR A 251 19.47 1.07 12.70
N LYS A 252 18.34 1.29 13.39
CA LYS A 252 17.52 0.21 13.96
C LYS A 252 16.94 -0.68 12.87
N VAL A 253 16.44 -0.09 11.77
CA VAL A 253 15.96 -0.81 10.60
C VAL A 253 17.08 -1.65 9.96
N LEU A 254 18.26 -1.05 9.76
CA LEU A 254 19.44 -1.69 9.15
C LEU A 254 20.01 -2.84 9.97
N LYS A 255 19.81 -2.84 11.30
CA LYS A 255 20.21 -3.94 12.19
C LYS A 255 19.27 -5.14 12.17
N THR A 256 18.11 -5.01 11.55
CA THR A 256 17.18 -6.13 11.38
C THR A 256 17.81 -7.18 10.45
N ASP A 257 17.40 -8.44 10.57
CA ASP A 257 17.87 -9.54 9.72
C ASP A 257 17.95 -9.14 8.24
N GLU A 258 18.91 -9.70 7.50
CA GLU A 258 19.09 -9.40 6.09
C GLU A 258 17.76 -9.55 5.32
N ILE A 259 17.28 -8.40 4.82
CA ILE A 259 16.08 -8.30 4.01
C ILE A 259 16.40 -8.82 2.61
N THR A 260 15.67 -9.84 2.20
CA THR A 260 15.74 -10.39 0.85
C THR A 260 15.04 -9.47 -0.15
N ASP A 261 15.39 -9.56 -1.42
CA ASP A 261 14.77 -8.72 -2.44
C ASP A 261 13.25 -8.95 -2.50
N ARG A 262 12.78 -10.19 -2.29
CA ARG A 262 11.34 -10.49 -2.25
C ARG A 262 10.62 -9.81 -1.09
N GLU A 263 11.24 -9.78 0.09
CA GLU A 263 10.72 -9.07 1.26
C GLU A 263 10.70 -7.56 1.05
N PHE A 264 11.71 -7.01 0.36
CA PHE A 264 11.74 -5.59 0.00
C PHE A 264 10.59 -5.20 -0.95
N HIS A 265 10.30 -6.00 -1.97
CA HIS A 265 9.15 -5.76 -2.85
C HIS A 265 7.81 -5.88 -2.09
N ALA A 266 7.71 -6.83 -1.15
CA ALA A 266 6.54 -6.93 -0.28
C ALA A 266 6.42 -5.71 0.65
N LEU A 267 7.52 -5.19 1.19
CA LEU A 267 7.55 -3.96 1.99
C LEU A 267 7.04 -2.76 1.18
N ILE A 268 7.46 -2.61 -0.09
CA ILE A 268 6.93 -1.58 -0.98
C ILE A 268 5.41 -1.71 -1.08
N ALA A 269 4.90 -2.91 -1.41
CA ALA A 269 3.47 -3.16 -1.57
C ALA A 269 2.68 -2.79 -0.29
N ILE A 270 3.16 -3.24 0.87
CA ILE A 270 2.48 -3.09 2.16
C ILE A 270 2.52 -1.62 2.62
N ALA A 271 3.70 -0.99 2.60
CA ALA A 271 3.87 0.41 3.02
C ALA A 271 3.10 1.38 2.11
N PHE A 272 2.97 1.06 0.82
CA PHE A 272 2.19 1.87 -0.13
C PHE A 272 0.69 1.79 0.12
N CYS A 273 0.22 0.72 0.78
CA CYS A 273 -1.18 0.60 1.20
C CYS A 273 -1.46 1.24 2.56
N GLU A 274 -0.44 1.60 3.34
CA GLU A 274 -0.57 2.24 4.66
C GLU A 274 -0.61 3.77 4.57
N LEU A 275 -1.53 4.33 3.80
CA LEU A 275 -1.61 5.78 3.54
C LEU A 275 -1.85 6.62 4.80
N ASP A 276 -1.44 7.89 4.74
CA ASP A 276 -1.59 8.84 5.85
C ASP A 276 -3.07 8.99 6.25
N THR A 277 -3.33 9.03 7.56
CA THR A 277 -4.69 9.07 8.11
C THR A 277 -5.46 10.35 7.75
N THR A 278 -4.77 11.39 7.29
CA THR A 278 -5.36 12.64 6.79
C THR A 278 -5.99 12.50 5.41
N ILE A 279 -5.69 11.42 4.69
CA ILE A 279 -6.21 11.15 3.35
C ILE A 279 -7.53 10.38 3.49
N HIS A 280 -8.65 11.08 3.33
CA HIS A 280 -9.96 10.45 3.35
C HIS A 280 -10.28 9.76 2.02
N LEU A 281 -10.04 8.46 1.96
CA LEU A 281 -10.36 7.64 0.79
C LEU A 281 -11.82 7.14 0.82
N PRO A 282 -12.56 7.23 -0.30
CA PRO A 282 -13.82 6.49 -0.46
C PRO A 282 -13.62 4.99 -0.28
N ASP A 283 -14.60 4.29 0.31
CA ASP A 283 -14.56 2.84 0.57
C ASP A 283 -14.13 2.00 -0.65
N LYS A 284 -14.56 2.41 -1.85
CA LYS A 284 -14.20 1.73 -3.11
C LYS A 284 -12.70 1.81 -3.41
N ILE A 285 -12.07 2.94 -3.12
CA ILE A 285 -10.64 3.14 -3.32
C ILE A 285 -9.86 2.42 -2.23
N GLN A 286 -10.30 2.52 -0.97
CA GLN A 286 -9.69 1.78 0.15
C GLN A 286 -9.63 0.27 -0.13
N CYS A 287 -10.71 -0.30 -0.66
CA CYS A 287 -10.77 -1.72 -1.03
C CYS A 287 -9.69 -2.13 -2.06
N LEU A 288 -9.27 -1.23 -2.96
CA LEU A 288 -8.21 -1.53 -3.92
C LEU A 288 -6.85 -1.68 -3.23
N PHE A 289 -6.52 -0.79 -2.30
CA PHE A 289 -5.30 -0.88 -1.50
C PHE A 289 -5.34 -2.10 -0.56
N ASP A 290 -6.48 -2.37 0.08
CA ASP A 290 -6.63 -3.56 0.94
C ASP A 290 -6.44 -4.86 0.16
N ASN A 291 -6.90 -4.93 -1.10
CA ASN A 291 -6.68 -6.07 -1.98
C ASN A 291 -5.20 -6.26 -2.33
N VAL A 292 -4.49 -5.18 -2.68
CA VAL A 292 -3.04 -5.23 -2.96
C VAL A 292 -2.28 -5.70 -1.73
N ARG A 293 -2.57 -5.12 -0.55
CA ARG A 293 -1.97 -5.51 0.73
C ARG A 293 -2.20 -7.00 1.03
N THR A 294 -3.45 -7.46 0.89
CA THR A 294 -3.82 -8.85 1.18
C THR A 294 -3.10 -9.83 0.25
N LYS A 295 -3.02 -9.52 -1.05
CA LYS A 295 -2.28 -10.34 -2.02
C LYS A 295 -0.78 -10.37 -1.70
N ALA A 296 -0.17 -9.21 -1.45
CA ALA A 296 1.26 -9.13 -1.10
C ALA A 296 1.59 -9.94 0.17
N LEU A 297 0.73 -9.85 1.20
CA LEU A 297 0.89 -10.64 2.43
C LEU A 297 0.69 -12.15 2.19
N SER A 298 -0.19 -12.56 1.27
CA SER A 298 -0.37 -13.97 0.91
C SER A 298 0.87 -14.52 0.21
N GLU A 299 1.33 -13.84 -0.83
CA GLU A 299 2.50 -14.25 -1.62
C GLU A 299 3.79 -14.23 -0.78
N LEU A 300 3.91 -13.31 0.18
CA LEU A 300 5.02 -13.30 1.13
C LEU A 300 5.00 -14.51 2.08
N GLN A 301 3.82 -14.94 2.53
CA GLN A 301 3.69 -16.15 3.35
C GLN A 301 4.04 -17.41 2.55
N GLU A 302 3.62 -17.47 1.28
CA GLU A 302 4.00 -18.54 0.36
C GLU A 302 5.52 -18.55 0.14
N TYR A 303 6.14 -17.38 -0.08
CA TYR A 303 7.60 -17.27 -0.16
C TYR A 303 8.32 -17.83 1.08
N TYR A 304 7.84 -17.51 2.29
CA TYR A 304 8.42 -18.04 3.52
C TYR A 304 8.29 -19.55 3.66
N LYS A 305 7.13 -20.11 3.30
CA LYS A 305 6.89 -21.56 3.39
C LYS A 305 7.61 -22.34 2.29
N ASP A 306 7.55 -21.85 1.05
CA ASP A 306 7.92 -22.62 -0.12
C ASP A 306 9.35 -22.39 -0.57
N ARG A 307 9.87 -21.16 -0.43
CA ARG A 307 11.22 -20.80 -0.87
C ARG A 307 12.20 -20.81 0.29
N LEU A 308 11.87 -20.16 1.41
CA LEU A 308 12.75 -20.15 2.59
C LEU A 308 12.59 -21.39 3.47
N LYS A 309 11.56 -22.21 3.25
CA LYS A 309 11.27 -23.44 4.01
C LYS A 309 11.23 -23.21 5.52
N LEU A 310 10.73 -22.04 5.95
CA LEU A 310 10.62 -21.70 7.36
C LEU A 310 9.44 -22.45 7.99
N VAL A 311 9.69 -23.15 9.11
CA VAL A 311 8.65 -23.82 9.90
C VAL A 311 7.81 -22.82 10.68
N ASP A 312 8.46 -21.81 11.27
CA ASP A 312 7.82 -20.67 11.90
C ASP A 312 8.41 -19.37 11.35
N TYR A 313 7.60 -18.63 10.58
CA TYR A 313 7.96 -17.35 10.00
C TYR A 313 7.34 -16.17 10.75
N SER A 314 6.64 -16.41 11.87
CA SER A 314 5.85 -15.39 12.58
C SER A 314 6.72 -14.22 13.05
N SER A 315 7.88 -14.51 13.64
CA SER A 315 8.83 -13.47 14.08
C SER A 315 9.41 -12.69 12.90
N ARG A 316 9.78 -13.37 11.81
CA ARG A 316 10.34 -12.72 10.61
C ARG A 316 9.31 -11.82 9.93
N MET A 317 8.08 -12.29 9.79
CA MET A 317 6.95 -11.49 9.31
C MET A 317 6.67 -10.31 10.24
N GLY A 318 6.64 -10.54 11.56
CA GLY A 318 6.44 -9.49 12.56
C GLY A 318 7.48 -8.39 12.47
N ASN A 319 8.75 -8.77 12.38
CA ASN A 319 9.86 -7.83 12.19
C ASN A 319 9.69 -7.03 10.90
N LEU A 320 9.35 -7.69 9.78
CA LEU A 320 9.10 -7.01 8.50
C LEU A 320 7.95 -6.00 8.59
N LEU A 321 6.86 -6.33 9.27
CA LEU A 321 5.74 -5.40 9.48
C LEU A 321 6.09 -4.25 10.45
N SER A 322 6.94 -4.50 11.44
CA SER A 322 7.47 -3.40 12.27
C SER A 322 8.31 -2.41 11.44
N LEU A 323 8.99 -2.88 10.39
CA LEU A 323 9.71 -1.99 9.47
C LEU A 323 8.77 -1.05 8.71
N THR A 324 7.54 -1.46 8.35
CA THR A 324 6.62 -0.55 7.65
C THR A 324 6.19 0.62 8.54
N THR A 325 6.10 0.38 9.86
CA THR A 325 5.85 1.43 10.85
C THR A 325 7.05 2.39 10.93
N ALA A 326 8.27 1.86 11.04
CA ALA A 326 9.49 2.68 11.06
C ALA A 326 9.65 3.52 9.77
N ILE A 327 9.31 2.95 8.61
CA ILE A 327 9.28 3.65 7.31
C ILE A 327 8.26 4.80 7.32
N SER A 328 7.09 4.58 7.91
CA SER A 328 6.07 5.63 8.04
C SER A 328 6.50 6.76 8.97
N GLU A 329 7.20 6.43 10.06
CA GLU A 329 7.81 7.44 10.96
C GLU A 329 8.88 8.26 10.23
N ILE A 330 9.78 7.59 9.50
CA ILE A 330 10.80 8.23 8.66
C ILE A 330 10.15 9.18 7.64
N HIS A 331 9.08 8.73 6.97
CA HIS A 331 8.34 9.56 6.03
C HIS A 331 7.81 10.84 6.68
N ILE A 332 7.19 10.75 7.86
CA ILE A 332 6.63 11.90 8.58
C ILE A 332 7.74 12.88 8.99
N ILE A 333 8.86 12.38 9.51
CA ILE A 333 10.01 13.22 9.90
C ILE A 333 10.60 13.92 8.68
N SER A 334 10.82 13.17 7.59
CA SER A 334 11.38 13.71 6.35
C SER A 334 10.46 14.74 5.70
N GLY A 335 9.14 14.55 5.76
CA GLY A 335 8.16 15.49 5.24
C GLY A 335 8.18 16.84 5.98
N LYS A 336 8.35 16.83 7.31
CA LYS A 336 8.52 18.06 8.10
C LYS A 336 9.81 18.79 7.74
N ASN A 337 10.90 18.02 7.59
CA ASN A 337 12.19 18.56 7.21
C ASN A 337 12.12 19.21 5.82
N GLN A 338 11.54 18.51 4.85
CA GLN A 338 11.31 19.01 3.50
C GLN A 338 10.49 20.30 3.45
N LEU A 339 9.44 20.43 4.27
CA LEU A 339 8.67 21.67 4.37
C LEU A 339 9.56 22.83 4.86
N LEU A 340 10.37 22.58 5.89
CA LEU A 340 11.31 23.57 6.41
C LEU A 340 12.34 23.99 5.35
N TYR A 341 12.96 23.02 4.67
CA TYR A 341 13.91 23.29 3.57
C TYR A 341 13.27 24.08 2.42
N SER A 342 12.09 23.66 1.95
CA SER A 342 11.40 24.34 0.85
C SER A 342 11.05 25.79 1.18
N THR A 343 10.72 26.07 2.44
CA THR A 343 10.40 27.42 2.94
C THR A 343 11.66 28.30 3.06
N LEU A 344 12.79 27.72 3.46
CA LEU A 344 14.02 28.46 3.72
C LEU A 344 14.83 28.78 2.46
N PHE A 345 14.88 27.83 1.52
CA PHE A 345 15.76 27.92 0.35
C PHE A 345 15.02 28.25 -0.94
N ASP A 346 13.73 28.61 -0.83
CA ASP A 346 12.84 28.96 -1.96
C ASP A 346 12.98 27.97 -3.12
N ILE A 347 12.89 26.68 -2.79
CA ILE A 347 13.03 25.56 -3.74
C ILE A 347 11.77 25.54 -4.59
N ARG A 348 11.73 26.38 -5.62
CA ARG A 348 10.60 26.50 -6.54
C ARG A 348 10.77 25.53 -7.70
N SER A 349 9.89 24.53 -7.74
CA SER A 349 9.63 23.78 -8.97
C SER A 349 8.77 24.64 -9.91
N GLU A 350 9.04 24.60 -11.22
CA GLU A 350 8.14 25.19 -12.23
C GLU A 350 6.81 24.45 -12.29
N ASP A 351 6.82 23.14 -11.99
CA ASP A 351 5.64 22.27 -11.95
C ASP A 351 4.80 22.48 -10.68
N GLN A 352 3.53 22.79 -10.87
CA GLN A 352 2.55 23.08 -9.81
C GLN A 352 2.32 21.87 -8.89
N MET A 353 2.24 20.65 -9.44
CA MET A 353 2.00 19.44 -8.66
C MET A 353 3.15 19.18 -7.69
N ILE A 354 4.38 19.40 -8.16
CA ILE A 354 5.60 19.27 -7.35
C ILE A 354 5.60 20.33 -6.26
N ARG A 355 5.30 21.59 -6.58
CA ARG A 355 5.17 22.64 -5.57
C ARG A 355 4.16 22.27 -4.50
N ASP A 356 3.00 21.77 -4.89
CA ASP A 356 1.96 21.40 -3.94
C ASP A 356 2.42 20.24 -3.03
N VAL A 357 3.13 19.25 -3.59
CA VAL A 357 3.69 18.11 -2.83
C VAL A 357 4.75 18.61 -1.83
N LEU A 358 5.60 19.55 -2.25
CA LEU A 358 6.72 20.08 -1.46
C LEU A 358 6.30 21.11 -0.40
N THR A 359 5.32 21.99 -0.68
CA THR A 359 5.07 23.23 0.11
C THR A 359 3.89 23.17 1.07
N ALA A 360 3.08 22.11 1.03
CA ALA A 360 2.02 21.82 1.99
C ALA A 360 1.14 23.04 2.37
N SER A 361 0.26 23.44 1.45
CA SER A 361 -1.06 23.97 1.83
C SER A 361 -2.11 23.00 1.31
N CYS A 362 -2.89 22.40 2.21
CA CYS A 362 -4.18 21.81 1.81
C CYS A 362 -4.99 22.91 1.09
N PRO A 363 -5.66 22.65 -0.05
CA PRO A 363 -6.48 23.65 -0.74
C PRO A 363 -7.75 24.07 0.03
N GLN A 364 -7.76 23.96 1.36
CA GLN A 364 -8.87 24.36 2.22
C GLN A 364 -8.87 25.85 2.60
N ASN A 365 -7.86 26.64 2.21
CA ASN A 365 -7.80 28.08 2.49
C ASN A 365 -7.74 28.95 1.23
N LYS A 366 -8.60 28.65 0.24
CA LYS A 366 -9.06 29.69 -0.70
C LYS A 366 -10.49 30.07 -0.29
N VAL A 367 -10.59 31.02 0.64
CA VAL A 367 -11.81 31.80 0.89
C VAL A 367 -11.71 33.10 0.11
#